data_AF-A0A6J1HDA3-F1
#
_entry.id   AF-A0A6J1HDA3-F1
#
_cell.length_a   1.000
_cell.length_b   1.000
_cell.length_c   1.000
_cell.angle_alpha   90.00
_cell.angle_beta   90.00
_cell.angle_gamma   90.00
#
_symmetry.space_group_name_H-M   'P 1'
#
loop_
_entity.id
_entity.type
_entity.pdbx_description
1 polymer ?
#
loop_
_entity_poly.entity_id
_entity_poly.type
_entity_poly.pdbx_seq_one_letter_code
_entity_poly.pdbx_strand_id
1 'polypeptide(L)'
;MASFQTPIGTRSSTMLETSCGYLLQELQMIWDEVGEDQFDREKVLLDLEQECLEVYRRKVDDANVSRARLHQELAEAEAEFTHLLLSLGERSLPGRPEKMAGTLKEQLDSVTPALREMRLRKEERMKQLSAIQVQIQKISAEIEGKAENVDSSRVVVENKTDLSMTKLEEYQNELQRLHSEKNERLQRVEKYIDTVHKLSATLGMDASTIITKIHPSLDDPFGRSKNISDSILEKLKGTVESLKEEKQQRLEKLHNLGKTLTNLWELMDSPYSDRRLFSHVIRLLSFSSPEISDPGSLALYIIEQAEAEVKRLDQLKASKMKELFIKKQMELEDICNKSHMVIPSRSGMEKIINLIHSGEIDHANLLTSMDEQISRAKEEASSRKTIMEKVEKWMLTCDEERWLEEYNMN
;
A
#
# COMPACT_ATOMS: atom_id res chain seq x y z
N MET A 1 -44.29 -13.28 -71.48
CA MET A 1 -43.19 -14.02 -70.82
C MET A 1 -43.77 -14.65 -69.57
N ALA A 2 -43.59 -15.90 -69.20
CA ALA A 2 -43.01 -17.06 -69.86
C ALA A 2 -43.64 -18.27 -69.17
N SER A 3 -43.96 -19.26 -69.97
CA SER A 3 -44.50 -20.56 -69.61
C SER A 3 -43.37 -21.45 -69.08
N PHE A 4 -43.59 -22.13 -67.95
CA PHE A 4 -42.78 -23.27 -67.48
C PHE A 4 -43.77 -24.29 -66.91
N GLN A 5 -44.28 -25.24 -67.70
CA GLN A 5 -43.70 -26.56 -67.99
C GLN A 5 -43.29 -27.33 -66.73
N THR A 6 -44.25 -28.08 -66.20
CA THR A 6 -44.03 -29.24 -65.33
C THR A 6 -43.51 -30.43 -66.16
N PRO A 7 -42.50 -31.17 -65.70
CA PRO A 7 -42.09 -32.38 -66.38
C PRO A 7 -43.08 -33.50 -66.05
N ILE A 8 -43.85 -33.89 -67.06
CA ILE A 8 -44.59 -35.16 -67.06
C ILE A 8 -43.54 -36.26 -67.11
N GLY A 9 -43.21 -36.79 -65.94
CA GLY A 9 -42.46 -38.03 -65.81
C GLY A 9 -43.32 -39.17 -66.33
N THR A 10 -43.01 -39.61 -67.54
CA THR A 10 -43.41 -40.88 -68.13
C THR A 10 -43.14 -42.01 -67.15
N ARG A 11 -44.20 -42.51 -66.49
CA ARG A 11 -44.15 -43.81 -65.79
C ARG A 11 -44.51 -44.90 -66.79
N SER A 12 -43.54 -45.77 -66.97
CA SER A 12 -43.48 -46.92 -67.84
C SER A 12 -44.70 -47.84 -67.77
N SER A 13 -45.04 -48.38 -68.94
CA SER A 13 -46.14 -49.31 -69.24
C SER A 13 -46.00 -50.72 -68.62
N THR A 14 -45.18 -50.91 -67.59
CA THR A 14 -44.94 -52.19 -66.90
C THR A 14 -45.74 -52.37 -65.60
N MET A 15 -46.61 -51.41 -65.23
CA MET A 15 -47.39 -51.48 -63.97
C MET A 15 -48.73 -52.22 -64.08
N LEU A 16 -49.18 -52.61 -65.27
CA LEU A 16 -50.55 -53.13 -65.44
C LEU A 16 -50.77 -54.50 -64.76
N GLU A 17 -49.73 -55.35 -64.68
CA GLU A 17 -49.79 -56.68 -64.03
C GLU A 17 -49.73 -56.64 -62.49
N THR A 18 -49.65 -55.45 -61.87
CA THR A 18 -49.53 -55.32 -60.39
C THR A 18 -50.54 -54.34 -59.80
N SER A 19 -51.52 -53.90 -60.58
CA SER A 19 -52.57 -53.00 -60.08
C SER A 19 -53.63 -53.77 -59.29
N CYS A 20 -54.18 -53.18 -58.22
CA CYS A 20 -55.22 -53.82 -57.41
C CYS A 20 -56.42 -54.28 -58.26
N GLY A 21 -56.76 -53.53 -59.31
CA GLY A 21 -57.85 -53.89 -60.22
C GLY A 21 -57.57 -55.14 -61.07
N TYR A 22 -56.32 -55.34 -61.49
CA TYR A 22 -55.92 -56.54 -62.23
C TYR A 22 -55.94 -57.79 -61.33
N LEU A 23 -55.38 -57.69 -60.12
CA LEU A 23 -55.35 -58.80 -59.15
C LEU A 23 -56.76 -59.20 -58.67
N LEU A 24 -57.68 -58.24 -58.53
CA LEU A 24 -59.08 -58.51 -58.23
C LEU A 24 -59.79 -59.23 -59.38
N GLN A 25 -59.48 -58.88 -60.63
CA GLN A 25 -60.05 -59.55 -61.80
C GLN A 25 -59.52 -60.98 -61.94
N GLU A 26 -58.24 -61.20 -61.65
CA GLU A 26 -57.63 -62.54 -61.60
C GLU A 26 -58.26 -63.40 -60.49
N LEU A 27 -58.44 -62.84 -59.29
CA LEU A 27 -59.14 -63.48 -58.18
C LEU A 27 -60.58 -63.86 -58.55
N GLN A 28 -61.27 -62.99 -59.30
CA GLN A 28 -62.63 -63.25 -59.77
C GLN A 28 -62.70 -64.38 -60.80
N MET A 29 -61.73 -64.47 -61.73
CA MET A 29 -61.65 -65.61 -62.64
C MET A 29 -61.38 -66.93 -61.89
N ILE A 30 -60.50 -66.91 -60.88
CA ILE A 30 -60.21 -68.09 -60.05
C ILE A 30 -61.46 -68.53 -59.28
N TRP A 31 -62.21 -67.59 -58.69
CA TRP A 31 -63.46 -67.92 -58.02
C TRP A 31 -64.51 -68.52 -58.96
N ASP A 32 -64.59 -68.02 -60.19
CA ASP A 32 -65.50 -68.54 -61.23
C ASP A 32 -65.09 -69.95 -61.69
N GLU A 33 -63.78 -70.25 -61.73
CA GLU A 33 -63.25 -71.59 -62.04
C GLU A 33 -63.46 -72.60 -60.90
N VAL A 34 -63.27 -72.20 -59.65
CA VAL A 34 -63.40 -73.06 -58.45
C VAL A 34 -64.86 -73.27 -58.05
N GLY A 35 -65.76 -72.33 -58.41
CA GLY A 35 -67.17 -72.37 -58.04
C GLY A 35 -67.44 -71.87 -56.61
N GLU A 36 -66.64 -70.91 -56.13
CA GLU A 36 -66.79 -70.33 -54.78
C GLU A 36 -68.14 -69.64 -54.58
N ASP A 37 -68.72 -69.79 -53.39
CA ASP A 37 -70.03 -69.23 -53.10
C ASP A 37 -69.98 -67.71 -52.86
N GLN A 38 -71.11 -67.04 -53.10
CA GLN A 38 -71.19 -65.58 -53.06
C GLN A 38 -70.87 -65.01 -51.66
N PHE A 39 -71.18 -65.73 -50.59
CA PHE A 39 -70.92 -65.30 -49.22
C PHE A 39 -69.42 -65.35 -48.90
N ASP A 40 -68.73 -66.44 -49.28
CA ASP A 40 -67.29 -66.57 -49.11
C ASP A 40 -66.49 -65.60 -50.00
N ARG A 41 -66.97 -65.31 -51.22
CA ARG A 41 -66.43 -64.22 -52.07
C ARG A 41 -66.56 -62.84 -51.39
N GLU A 42 -67.75 -62.51 -50.89
CA GLU A 42 -68.01 -61.24 -50.19
C GLU A 42 -67.16 -61.09 -48.93
N LYS A 43 -66.96 -62.19 -48.18
CA LYS A 43 -66.11 -62.23 -47.00
C LYS A 43 -64.64 -61.93 -47.32
N VAL A 44 -64.08 -62.57 -48.35
CA VAL A 44 -62.68 -62.32 -48.77
C VAL A 44 -62.51 -60.89 -49.29
N LEU A 45 -63.49 -60.34 -50.01
CA LEU A 45 -63.47 -58.93 -50.44
C LEU A 45 -63.53 -57.97 -49.24
N LEU A 46 -64.38 -58.25 -48.23
CA LEU A 46 -64.45 -57.47 -46.98
C LEU A 46 -63.13 -57.52 -46.21
N ASP A 47 -62.49 -58.68 -46.11
CA ASP A 47 -61.19 -58.85 -45.45
C ASP A 47 -60.09 -58.05 -46.19
N LEU A 48 -60.06 -58.10 -47.53
CA LEU A 48 -59.17 -57.29 -48.37
C LEU A 48 -59.38 -55.78 -48.18
N GLU A 49 -60.63 -55.33 -48.15
CA GLU A 49 -60.98 -53.93 -47.88
C GLU A 49 -60.50 -53.49 -46.49
N GLN A 50 -60.71 -54.34 -45.47
CA GLN A 50 -60.27 -54.09 -44.10
C GLN A 50 -58.75 -54.01 -43.99
N GLU A 51 -58.01 -54.94 -44.59
CA GLU A 51 -56.54 -54.92 -44.62
C GLU A 51 -56.00 -53.68 -45.34
N CYS A 52 -56.60 -53.31 -46.48
CA CYS A 52 -56.25 -52.08 -47.21
C CYS A 52 -56.49 -50.83 -46.34
N LEU A 53 -57.63 -50.75 -45.67
CA LEU A 53 -57.97 -49.65 -44.76
C LEU A 53 -56.99 -49.56 -43.59
N GLU A 54 -56.56 -50.68 -43.02
CA GLU A 54 -55.55 -50.71 -41.96
C GLU A 54 -54.18 -50.21 -42.44
N VAL A 55 -53.76 -50.59 -43.65
CA VAL A 55 -52.52 -50.06 -44.25
C VAL A 55 -52.63 -48.54 -44.46
N TYR A 56 -53.75 -48.05 -45.01
CA TYR A 56 -53.96 -46.60 -45.16
C TYR A 56 -53.99 -45.88 -43.83
N ARG A 57 -54.69 -46.40 -42.82
CA ARG A 57 -54.76 -45.83 -41.46
C ARG A 57 -53.36 -45.73 -40.86
N ARG A 58 -52.57 -46.82 -40.92
CA ARG A 58 -51.17 -46.83 -40.44
C ARG A 58 -50.32 -45.77 -41.13
N LYS A 59 -50.42 -45.63 -42.46
CA LYS A 59 -49.68 -44.60 -43.21
C LYS A 59 -50.09 -43.17 -42.84
N VAL A 60 -51.38 -42.94 -42.60
CA VAL A 60 -51.90 -41.65 -42.13
C VAL A 60 -51.41 -41.35 -40.71
N ASP A 61 -51.44 -42.35 -39.82
CA ASP A 61 -50.96 -42.22 -38.45
C ASP A 61 -49.45 -41.92 -38.41
N ASP A 62 -48.64 -42.65 -39.18
CA ASP A 62 -47.19 -42.41 -39.33
C ASP A 62 -46.90 -40.98 -39.83
N ALA A 63 -47.68 -40.51 -40.81
CA ALA A 63 -47.56 -39.16 -41.35
C ALA A 63 -48.00 -38.09 -40.32
N ASN A 64 -49.05 -38.35 -39.54
CA ASN A 64 -49.50 -37.47 -38.46
C ASN A 64 -48.47 -37.37 -37.34
N VAL A 65 -47.85 -38.48 -36.94
CA VAL A 65 -46.76 -38.51 -35.96
C VAL A 65 -45.56 -37.71 -36.48
N SER A 66 -45.17 -37.92 -37.74
CA SER A 66 -44.08 -37.18 -38.39
C SER A 66 -44.37 -35.68 -38.44
N ARG A 67 -45.62 -35.28 -38.75
CA ARG A 67 -46.05 -33.88 -38.76
C ARG A 67 -46.01 -33.27 -37.36
N ALA A 68 -46.51 -33.96 -36.34
CA ALA A 68 -46.49 -33.49 -34.96
C ALA A 68 -45.06 -33.30 -34.46
N ARG A 69 -44.16 -34.23 -34.79
CA ARG A 69 -42.73 -34.13 -34.47
C ARG A 69 -42.08 -32.90 -35.10
N LEU A 70 -42.34 -32.62 -36.38
CA LEU A 70 -41.80 -31.42 -37.04
C LEU A 70 -42.31 -30.11 -36.40
N HIS A 71 -43.59 -30.05 -36.00
CA HIS A 71 -44.11 -28.90 -35.26
C HIS A 71 -43.42 -28.73 -33.91
N GLN A 72 -43.18 -29.82 -33.19
CA GLN A 72 -42.48 -29.79 -31.91
C GLN A 72 -41.03 -29.29 -32.07
N GLU A 73 -40.27 -29.85 -33.01
CA GLU A 73 -38.89 -29.43 -33.30
C GLU A 73 -38.80 -27.95 -33.69
N LEU A 74 -39.77 -27.46 -34.47
CA LEU A 74 -39.86 -26.05 -34.83
C LEU A 74 -40.14 -25.16 -33.61
N ALA A 75 -41.11 -25.53 -32.77
CA ALA A 75 -41.45 -24.78 -31.56
C ALA A 75 -40.27 -24.75 -30.57
N GLU A 76 -39.55 -25.85 -30.41
CA GLU A 76 -38.34 -25.94 -29.58
C GLU A 76 -37.22 -25.04 -30.13
N ALA A 77 -36.98 -25.07 -31.44
CA ALA A 77 -35.98 -24.21 -32.07
C ALA A 77 -36.33 -22.72 -31.92
N GLU A 78 -37.59 -22.33 -32.06
CA GLU A 78 -38.05 -20.95 -31.85
C GLU A 78 -37.97 -20.50 -30.38
N ALA A 79 -38.30 -21.40 -29.45
CA ALA A 79 -38.17 -21.14 -28.01
C ALA A 79 -36.70 -20.96 -27.62
N GLU A 80 -35.80 -21.83 -28.09
CA GLU A 80 -34.37 -21.71 -27.85
C GLU A 80 -33.82 -20.42 -28.47
N PHE A 81 -34.23 -20.08 -29.68
CA PHE A 81 -33.82 -18.85 -30.34
C PHE A 81 -34.20 -17.61 -29.53
N THR A 82 -35.44 -17.56 -29.04
CA THR A 82 -35.95 -16.47 -28.21
C THR A 82 -35.17 -16.38 -26.90
N HIS A 83 -34.88 -17.51 -26.27
CA HIS A 83 -34.05 -17.56 -25.08
C HIS A 83 -32.63 -17.04 -25.36
N LEU A 84 -32.00 -17.42 -26.47
CA LEU A 84 -30.66 -16.96 -26.84
C LEU A 84 -30.63 -15.45 -27.11
N LEU A 85 -31.64 -14.90 -27.78
CA LEU A 85 -31.80 -13.45 -27.99
C LEU A 85 -31.88 -12.71 -26.65
N LEU A 86 -32.70 -13.19 -25.72
CA LEU A 86 -32.82 -12.60 -24.39
C LEU A 86 -31.50 -12.68 -23.62
N SER A 87 -30.83 -13.83 -23.60
CA SER A 87 -29.54 -13.99 -22.92
C SER A 87 -28.44 -13.10 -23.52
N LEU A 88 -28.41 -12.91 -24.85
CA LEU A 88 -27.44 -12.05 -25.51
C LEU A 88 -27.85 -10.57 -25.52
N GLY A 89 -29.06 -10.23 -25.08
CA GLY A 89 -29.61 -8.87 -25.14
C GLY A 89 -29.85 -8.36 -26.56
N GLU A 90 -30.00 -9.27 -27.53
CA GLU A 90 -30.18 -8.93 -28.95
C GLU A 90 -31.67 -8.91 -29.33
N ARG A 91 -32.08 -7.94 -30.14
CA ARG A 91 -33.48 -7.83 -30.60
C ARG A 91 -33.80 -8.69 -31.82
N SER A 92 -32.80 -8.96 -32.67
CA SER A 92 -32.95 -9.77 -33.88
C SER A 92 -31.59 -10.19 -34.44
N LEU A 93 -31.60 -11.22 -35.29
CA LEU A 93 -30.44 -11.60 -36.09
C LEU A 93 -30.50 -10.98 -37.50
N PRO A 94 -29.39 -10.42 -38.00
CA PRO A 94 -29.26 -10.08 -39.41
C PRO A 94 -29.37 -11.35 -40.28
N GLY A 95 -30.35 -11.40 -41.19
CA GLY A 95 -30.49 -12.48 -42.18
C GLY A 95 -31.58 -13.52 -41.92
N ARG A 96 -32.32 -13.45 -40.80
CA ARG A 96 -33.52 -14.29 -40.62
C ARG A 96 -34.71 -13.68 -41.39
N PRO A 97 -35.43 -14.45 -42.23
CA PRO A 97 -36.68 -13.98 -42.81
C PRO A 97 -37.74 -13.78 -41.72
N GLU A 98 -38.35 -12.58 -41.67
CA GLU A 98 -39.38 -12.21 -40.68
C GLU A 98 -40.66 -13.08 -40.78
N LYS A 99 -40.87 -13.71 -41.93
CA LYS A 99 -41.97 -14.66 -42.16
C LYS A 99 -41.40 -15.98 -42.64
N MET A 100 -41.65 -17.03 -41.86
CA MET A 100 -41.38 -18.40 -42.26
C MET A 100 -42.40 -18.83 -43.30
N ALA A 101 -42.02 -18.81 -44.56
CA ALA A 101 -42.84 -19.28 -45.67
C ALA A 101 -42.32 -20.63 -46.16
N GLY A 102 -43.23 -21.54 -46.49
CA GLY A 102 -42.89 -22.87 -47.01
C GLY A 102 -43.38 -24.02 -46.13
N THR A 103 -42.88 -25.21 -46.42
CA THR A 103 -43.17 -26.44 -45.69
C THR A 103 -42.46 -26.48 -44.33
N LEU A 104 -42.95 -27.30 -43.38
CA LEU A 104 -42.32 -27.43 -42.05
C LEU A 104 -40.82 -27.76 -42.10
N LYS A 105 -40.40 -28.56 -43.09
CA LYS A 105 -38.99 -28.89 -43.30
C LYS A 105 -38.17 -27.67 -43.76
N GLU A 106 -38.68 -26.91 -44.73
CA GLU A 106 -38.01 -25.68 -45.20
C GLU A 106 -37.91 -24.63 -44.09
N GLN A 107 -38.96 -24.51 -43.26
CA GLN A 107 -38.94 -23.62 -42.10
C GLN A 107 -37.85 -24.03 -41.10
N LEU A 108 -37.74 -25.32 -40.76
CA LEU A 108 -36.71 -25.84 -39.86
C LEU A 108 -35.29 -25.69 -40.43
N ASP A 109 -35.11 -25.96 -41.72
CA ASP A 109 -33.85 -25.80 -42.43
C ASP A 109 -33.40 -24.32 -42.47
N SER A 110 -34.35 -23.37 -42.51
CA SER A 110 -34.06 -21.94 -42.44
C SER A 110 -33.63 -21.47 -41.04
N VAL A 111 -34.15 -22.08 -39.97
CA VAL A 111 -33.83 -21.73 -38.56
C VAL A 111 -32.49 -22.29 -38.13
N THR A 112 -32.16 -23.50 -38.59
CA THR A 112 -31.02 -24.27 -38.11
C THR A 112 -29.68 -23.51 -38.20
N PRO A 113 -29.32 -22.82 -39.31
CA PRO A 113 -28.10 -22.02 -39.39
C PRO A 113 -28.07 -20.86 -38.40
N ALA A 114 -29.17 -20.13 -38.28
CA ALA A 114 -29.30 -18.98 -37.38
C ALA A 114 -29.16 -19.39 -35.90
N LEU A 115 -29.72 -20.54 -35.53
CA LEU A 115 -29.59 -21.10 -34.20
C LEU A 115 -28.15 -21.53 -33.89
N ARG A 116 -27.45 -22.15 -34.85
CA ARG A 116 -26.02 -22.49 -34.71
C ARG A 116 -25.15 -21.26 -34.50
N GLU A 117 -25.40 -20.19 -35.25
CA GLU A 117 -24.69 -18.92 -35.10
C GLU A 117 -24.89 -18.31 -33.71
N MET A 118 -26.12 -18.31 -33.19
CA MET A 118 -26.41 -17.80 -31.85
C MET A 118 -25.77 -18.63 -30.74
N ARG A 119 -25.76 -19.96 -30.89
CA ARG A 119 -25.04 -20.86 -29.96
C ARG A 119 -23.54 -20.55 -29.94
N LEU A 120 -22.93 -20.31 -31.10
CA LEU A 120 -21.52 -19.95 -31.19
C LEU A 120 -21.25 -18.58 -30.54
N ARG A 121 -22.07 -17.56 -30.81
CA ARG A 121 -21.95 -16.24 -30.16
C ARG A 121 -22.05 -16.34 -28.64
N LYS A 122 -23.00 -17.14 -28.14
CA LYS A 122 -23.15 -17.40 -26.71
C LYS A 122 -21.89 -18.00 -26.11
N GLU A 123 -21.32 -19.02 -26.75
CA GLU A 123 -20.10 -19.67 -26.29
C GLU A 123 -18.91 -18.70 -26.26
N GLU A 124 -18.73 -17.91 -27.32
CA GLU A 124 -17.68 -16.91 -27.41
C GLU A 124 -17.83 -15.82 -26.33
N ARG A 125 -19.05 -15.29 -26.14
CA ARG A 125 -19.32 -14.30 -25.09
C ARG A 125 -19.07 -14.85 -23.69
N MET A 126 -19.42 -16.11 -23.45
CA MET A 126 -19.16 -16.79 -22.19
C MET A 126 -17.66 -16.94 -21.93
N LYS A 127 -16.87 -17.28 -22.95
CA LYS A 127 -15.40 -17.32 -22.84
C LYS A 127 -14.85 -15.93 -22.49
N GLN A 128 -15.29 -14.88 -23.19
CA GLN A 128 -14.85 -13.51 -22.93
C GLN A 128 -15.16 -13.04 -21.50
N LEU A 129 -16.41 -13.23 -21.05
CA LEU A 129 -16.82 -12.86 -19.69
C LEU A 129 -16.04 -13.63 -18.63
N SER A 130 -15.84 -14.94 -18.83
CA SER A 130 -15.05 -15.76 -17.90
C SER A 130 -13.60 -15.26 -17.82
N ALA A 131 -12.98 -14.91 -18.95
CA ALA A 131 -11.62 -14.41 -19.01
C ALA A 131 -11.48 -13.05 -18.30
N ILE A 132 -12.45 -12.14 -18.48
CA ILE A 132 -12.46 -10.84 -17.80
C ILE A 132 -12.67 -11.03 -16.29
N GLN A 133 -13.58 -11.92 -15.89
CA GLN A 133 -13.86 -12.17 -14.47
C GLN A 133 -12.65 -12.76 -13.74
N VAL A 134 -11.90 -13.67 -14.38
CA VAL A 134 -10.62 -14.19 -13.85
C VAL A 134 -9.62 -13.05 -13.67
N GLN A 135 -9.51 -12.14 -14.64
CA GLN A 135 -8.61 -10.98 -14.54
C GLN A 135 -9.01 -10.02 -13.42
N ILE A 136 -10.31 -9.71 -13.30
CA ILE A 136 -10.85 -8.89 -12.21
C ILE A 136 -10.47 -9.50 -10.87
N GLN A 137 -10.75 -10.79 -10.65
CA GLN A 137 -10.43 -11.46 -9.39
C GLN A 137 -8.94 -11.45 -9.07
N LYS A 138 -8.09 -11.66 -10.09
CA LYS A 138 -6.63 -11.58 -9.93
C LYS A 138 -6.20 -10.19 -9.47
N ILE A 139 -6.66 -9.13 -10.12
CA ILE A 139 -6.29 -7.76 -9.78
C ILE A 139 -6.86 -7.36 -8.42
N SER A 140 -8.12 -7.71 -8.13
CA SER A 140 -8.73 -7.46 -6.82
C SER A 140 -7.94 -8.13 -5.70
N ALA A 141 -7.51 -9.38 -5.90
CA ALA A 141 -6.68 -10.08 -4.91
C ALA A 141 -5.28 -9.48 -4.77
N GLU A 142 -4.67 -8.99 -5.85
CA GLU A 142 -3.41 -8.23 -5.79
C GLU A 142 -3.58 -6.93 -4.99
N ILE A 143 -4.69 -6.21 -5.21
CA ILE A 143 -5.06 -5.01 -4.44
C ILE A 143 -5.28 -5.36 -2.96
N GLU A 144 -5.91 -6.48 -2.64
CA GLU A 144 -6.08 -6.94 -1.25
C GLU A 144 -4.79 -7.48 -0.61
N GLY A 145 -3.73 -7.71 -1.40
CA GLY A 145 -2.49 -8.31 -0.92
C GLY A 145 -2.55 -9.83 -0.74
N LYS A 146 -3.49 -10.52 -1.40
CA LYS A 146 -3.69 -11.99 -1.38
C LYS A 146 -3.31 -12.67 -2.72
N ALA A 147 -2.46 -12.03 -3.52
CA ALA A 147 -2.10 -12.48 -4.87
C ALA A 147 -1.63 -13.94 -4.97
N GLU A 148 -1.02 -14.48 -3.91
CA GLU A 148 -0.47 -15.84 -3.87
C GLU A 148 -1.54 -16.94 -3.71
N ASN A 149 -2.80 -16.60 -3.39
CA ASN A 149 -3.87 -17.55 -3.07
C ASN A 149 -4.99 -17.64 -4.12
N VAL A 150 -4.86 -16.99 -5.28
CA VAL A 150 -5.94 -16.97 -6.28
C VAL A 150 -5.84 -18.18 -7.19
N ASP A 151 -6.52 -19.26 -6.81
CA ASP A 151 -6.72 -20.39 -7.71
C ASP A 151 -7.71 -19.99 -8.82
N SER A 152 -7.16 -19.73 -10.02
CA SER A 152 -7.94 -19.37 -11.21
C SER A 152 -8.91 -20.49 -11.64
N SER A 153 -8.80 -21.70 -11.07
CA SER A 153 -9.71 -22.82 -11.34
C SER A 153 -11.08 -22.68 -10.67
N ARG A 154 -11.28 -21.74 -9.74
CA ARG A 154 -12.55 -21.59 -8.99
C ARG A 154 -13.54 -20.57 -9.56
N VAL A 155 -13.22 -19.92 -10.69
CA VAL A 155 -14.07 -18.87 -11.25
C VAL A 155 -15.30 -19.48 -11.94
N VAL A 156 -16.38 -19.60 -11.18
CA VAL A 156 -17.69 -19.93 -11.74
C VAL A 156 -18.30 -18.64 -12.26
N VAL A 157 -18.67 -18.60 -13.53
CA VAL A 157 -19.46 -17.49 -14.10
C VAL A 157 -20.81 -17.49 -13.37
N GLU A 158 -20.97 -16.57 -12.42
CA GLU A 158 -22.14 -16.49 -11.52
C GLU A 158 -23.42 -16.14 -12.27
N ASN A 159 -23.31 -15.40 -13.38
CA ASN A 159 -24.44 -15.01 -14.21
C ASN A 159 -24.41 -15.70 -15.58
N LYS A 160 -24.91 -16.93 -15.63
CA LYS A 160 -25.09 -17.67 -16.91
C LYS A 160 -26.25 -17.13 -17.77
N THR A 161 -27.06 -16.22 -17.23
CA THR A 161 -28.33 -15.78 -17.79
C THR A 161 -28.24 -14.48 -18.57
N ASP A 162 -27.37 -13.55 -18.15
CA ASP A 162 -27.16 -12.25 -18.81
C ASP A 162 -25.76 -12.20 -19.44
N LEU A 163 -25.74 -12.41 -20.74
CA LEU A 163 -24.57 -12.32 -21.61
C LEU A 163 -24.71 -11.11 -22.54
N SER A 164 -25.40 -10.05 -22.13
CA SER A 164 -25.59 -8.83 -22.92
C SER A 164 -24.27 -8.07 -23.18
N MET A 165 -24.25 -7.22 -24.21
CA MET A 165 -23.10 -6.36 -24.50
C MET A 165 -22.88 -5.34 -23.39
N THR A 166 -23.99 -4.84 -22.81
CA THR A 166 -23.95 -3.93 -21.66
C THR A 166 -23.24 -4.57 -20.48
N LYS A 167 -23.53 -5.85 -20.17
CA LYS A 167 -22.84 -6.57 -19.10
C LYS A 167 -21.35 -6.74 -19.37
N LEU A 168 -20.98 -7.05 -20.62
CA LEU A 168 -19.58 -7.14 -21.03
C LEU A 168 -18.85 -5.80 -20.85
N GLU A 169 -19.46 -4.70 -21.29
CA GLU A 169 -18.94 -3.34 -21.12
C GLU A 169 -18.77 -2.97 -19.65
N GLU A 170 -19.74 -3.32 -18.78
CA GLU A 170 -19.62 -3.12 -17.32
C GLU A 170 -18.39 -3.82 -16.74
N TYR A 171 -18.17 -5.10 -17.07
CA TYR A 171 -17.00 -5.83 -16.59
C TYR A 171 -15.69 -5.28 -17.18
N GLN A 172 -15.69 -4.83 -18.43
CA GLN A 172 -14.52 -4.17 -19.02
C GLN A 172 -14.20 -2.83 -18.34
N ASN A 173 -15.22 -2.02 -18.06
CA ASN A 173 -15.08 -0.76 -17.33
C ASN A 173 -14.56 -0.99 -15.91
N GLU A 174 -15.08 -2.00 -15.23
CA GLU A 174 -14.61 -2.39 -13.89
C GLU A 174 -13.16 -2.87 -13.92
N LEU A 175 -12.80 -3.68 -14.91
CA LEU A 175 -11.42 -4.13 -15.12
C LEU A 175 -10.47 -2.93 -15.34
N GLN A 176 -10.86 -1.96 -16.17
CA GLN A 176 -10.08 -0.75 -16.41
C GLN A 176 -9.96 0.12 -15.15
N ARG A 177 -11.03 0.24 -14.36
CA ARG A 177 -11.03 0.94 -13.08
C ARG A 177 -10.04 0.30 -12.11
N LEU A 178 -10.07 -1.02 -11.97
CA LEU A 178 -9.16 -1.78 -11.11
C LEU A 178 -7.70 -1.69 -11.57
N HIS A 179 -7.43 -1.72 -12.87
CA HIS A 179 -6.10 -1.47 -13.40
C HIS A 179 -5.58 -0.06 -13.05
N SER A 180 -6.44 0.94 -13.18
CA SER A 180 -6.11 2.33 -12.85
C SER A 180 -5.81 2.48 -11.36
N GLU A 181 -6.66 1.88 -10.50
CA GLU A 181 -6.48 1.85 -9.05
C GLU A 181 -5.18 1.15 -8.64
N LYS A 182 -4.90 -0.03 -9.22
CA LYS A 182 -3.64 -0.76 -8.99
C LYS A 182 -2.42 0.11 -9.32
N ASN A 183 -2.44 0.78 -10.47
CA ASN A 183 -1.35 1.64 -10.90
C ASN A 183 -1.16 2.84 -9.97
N GLU A 184 -2.25 3.48 -9.53
CA GLU A 184 -2.20 4.57 -8.56
C GLU A 184 -1.62 4.13 -7.22
N ARG A 185 -2.05 2.96 -6.71
CA ARG A 185 -1.53 2.38 -5.46
C ARG A 185 -0.04 2.06 -5.57
N LEU A 186 0.42 1.48 -6.69
CA LEU A 186 1.84 1.22 -6.94
C LEU A 186 2.68 2.51 -6.92
N GLN A 187 2.23 3.55 -7.62
CA GLN A 187 2.90 4.86 -7.61
C GLN A 187 2.94 5.46 -6.21
N ARG A 188 1.89 5.28 -5.41
CA ARG A 188 1.84 5.75 -4.02
C ARG A 188 2.83 5.00 -3.13
N VAL A 189 2.91 3.67 -3.26
CA VAL A 189 3.92 2.85 -2.57
C VAL A 189 5.33 3.29 -2.93
N GLU A 190 5.61 3.52 -4.22
CA GLU A 190 6.93 3.99 -4.69
C GLU A 190 7.29 5.36 -4.11
N LYS A 191 6.35 6.30 -4.14
CA LYS A 191 6.55 7.61 -3.50
C LYS A 191 6.85 7.47 -2.00
N TYR A 192 6.13 6.60 -1.28
CA TYR A 192 6.41 6.38 0.14
C TYR A 192 7.80 5.76 0.36
N ILE A 193 8.16 4.74 -0.41
CA ILE A 193 9.50 4.12 -0.35
C ILE A 193 10.59 5.16 -0.62
N ASP A 194 10.45 6.00 -1.64
CA ASP A 194 11.40 7.08 -1.94
C ASP A 194 11.52 8.07 -0.79
N THR A 195 10.40 8.45 -0.17
CA THR A 195 10.41 9.33 1.01
C THR A 195 11.08 8.67 2.21
N VAL A 196 10.86 7.38 2.45
CA VAL A 196 11.54 6.62 3.51
C VAL A 196 13.04 6.60 3.26
N HIS A 197 13.50 6.33 2.04
CA HIS A 197 14.92 6.38 1.69
C HIS A 197 15.53 7.76 1.95
N LYS A 198 14.87 8.84 1.49
CA LYS A 198 15.34 10.21 1.71
C LYS A 198 15.43 10.56 3.19
N LEU A 199 14.37 10.30 3.96
CA LEU A 199 14.33 10.59 5.40
C LEU A 199 15.37 9.75 6.18
N SER A 200 15.48 8.46 5.87
CA SER A 200 16.44 7.56 6.49
C SER A 200 17.88 7.98 6.18
N ALA A 201 18.16 8.37 4.94
CA ALA A 201 19.46 8.91 4.56
C ALA A 201 19.82 10.16 5.39
N THR A 202 18.90 11.12 5.53
CA THR A 202 19.11 12.31 6.37
C THR A 202 19.33 11.97 7.85
N LEU A 203 18.56 11.01 8.39
CA LEU A 203 18.63 10.54 9.78
C LEU A 203 19.79 9.57 10.06
N GLY A 204 20.54 9.15 9.03
CA GLY A 204 21.60 8.15 9.15
C GLY A 204 21.09 6.76 9.55
N MET A 205 19.87 6.40 9.15
CA MET A 205 19.24 5.10 9.43
C MET A 205 19.27 4.20 8.18
N ASP A 206 19.20 2.88 8.39
CA ASP A 206 19.12 1.94 7.29
C ASP A 206 17.67 1.81 6.76
N ALA A 207 17.45 2.30 5.54
CA ALA A 207 16.16 2.28 4.87
C ALA A 207 15.66 0.84 4.62
N SER A 208 16.57 -0.07 4.26
CA SER A 208 16.22 -1.48 3.99
C SER A 208 15.65 -2.16 5.24
N THR A 209 16.29 -1.98 6.39
CA THR A 209 15.78 -2.47 7.68
C THR A 209 14.40 -1.89 8.03
N ILE A 210 14.12 -0.62 7.68
CA ILE A 210 12.82 0.01 7.95
C ILE A 210 11.74 -0.55 7.02
N ILE A 211 12.04 -0.70 5.74
CA ILE A 211 11.09 -1.18 4.72
C ILE A 211 10.78 -2.67 4.93
N THR A 212 11.79 -3.50 5.20
CA THR A 212 11.60 -4.94 5.45
C THR A 212 10.77 -5.22 6.70
N LYS A 213 10.85 -4.37 7.73
CA LYS A 213 9.97 -4.44 8.92
C LYS A 213 8.49 -4.20 8.58
N ILE A 214 8.20 -3.37 7.58
CA ILE A 214 6.81 -3.16 7.13
C ILE A 214 6.33 -4.39 6.38
N HIS A 215 7.08 -4.77 5.33
CA HIS A 215 6.84 -5.99 4.58
C HIS A 215 8.06 -6.37 3.72
N PRO A 216 8.53 -7.64 3.74
CA PRO A 216 9.71 -8.07 2.98
C PRO A 216 9.61 -7.85 1.46
N SER A 217 8.40 -7.93 0.89
CA SER A 217 8.22 -7.74 -0.57
C SER A 217 8.41 -6.30 -1.06
N LEU A 218 8.50 -5.32 -0.17
CA LEU A 218 8.70 -3.92 -0.55
C LEU A 218 10.17 -3.60 -0.85
N ASP A 219 11.09 -4.36 -0.25
CA ASP A 219 12.54 -4.22 -0.42
C ASP A 219 13.13 -5.30 -1.34
N ASP A 220 12.27 -6.05 -2.06
CA ASP A 220 12.71 -7.18 -2.86
C ASP A 220 13.36 -6.72 -4.19
N PRO A 221 14.68 -6.90 -4.37
CA PRO A 221 15.37 -6.52 -5.60
C PRO A 221 15.05 -7.46 -6.77
N PHE A 222 14.47 -8.64 -6.50
CA PHE A 222 14.12 -9.63 -7.50
C PHE A 222 12.78 -9.36 -8.19
N GLY A 223 12.12 -8.24 -7.87
CA GLY A 223 10.97 -7.74 -8.62
C GLY A 223 9.69 -8.56 -8.43
N ARG A 224 9.54 -9.30 -7.33
CA ARG A 224 8.21 -9.85 -6.96
C ARG A 224 7.21 -8.71 -6.78
N SER A 225 5.93 -8.99 -7.02
CA SER A 225 4.86 -8.00 -6.91
C SER A 225 4.86 -7.36 -5.51
N LYS A 226 5.12 -6.04 -5.46
CA LYS A 226 5.00 -5.24 -4.24
C LYS A 226 3.59 -5.41 -3.67
N ASN A 227 3.48 -5.59 -2.35
CA ASN A 227 2.17 -5.63 -1.71
C ASN A 227 1.58 -4.20 -1.70
N ILE A 228 0.39 -4.02 -2.27
CA ILE A 228 -0.30 -2.72 -2.43
C ILE A 228 -1.62 -2.65 -1.65
N SER A 229 -1.78 -3.51 -0.64
CA SER A 229 -2.95 -3.51 0.22
C SER A 229 -3.07 -2.23 1.04
N ASP A 230 -4.30 -1.90 1.42
CA ASP A 230 -4.59 -0.74 2.27
C ASP A 230 -3.79 -0.81 3.58
N SER A 231 -3.64 -2.02 4.12
CA SER A 231 -2.86 -2.25 5.35
C SER A 231 -1.39 -1.85 5.21
N ILE A 232 -0.79 -2.08 4.04
CA ILE A 232 0.61 -1.74 3.77
C ILE A 232 0.75 -0.26 3.46
N LEU A 233 -0.19 0.33 2.70
CA LEU A 233 -0.22 1.76 2.43
C LEU A 233 -0.34 2.59 3.72
N GLU A 234 -1.22 2.20 4.64
CA GLU A 234 -1.35 2.87 5.94
C GLU A 234 -0.11 2.70 6.82
N LYS A 235 0.51 1.51 6.85
CA LYS A 235 1.77 1.30 7.56
C LYS A 235 2.92 2.13 6.98
N LEU A 236 3.02 2.21 5.65
CA LEU A 236 4.01 3.05 4.96
C LEU A 236 3.80 4.52 5.30
N LYS A 237 2.56 5.01 5.22
CA LYS A 237 2.20 6.38 5.58
C LYS A 237 2.57 6.69 7.03
N GLY A 238 2.19 5.84 7.98
CA GLY A 238 2.52 6.01 9.40
C GLY A 238 4.03 5.99 9.65
N THR A 239 4.78 5.16 8.92
CA THR A 239 6.25 5.14 9.01
C THR A 239 6.86 6.44 8.49
N VAL A 240 6.37 6.97 7.37
CA VAL A 240 6.81 8.26 6.82
C VAL A 240 6.51 9.40 7.79
N GLU A 241 5.34 9.40 8.43
CA GLU A 241 4.97 10.39 9.45
C GLU A 241 5.89 10.31 10.68
N SER A 242 6.14 9.10 11.20
CA SER A 242 7.07 8.88 12.31
C SER A 242 8.50 9.33 11.98
N LEU A 243 9.01 9.06 10.77
CA LEU A 243 10.33 9.52 10.36
C LEU A 243 10.42 11.04 10.19
N LYS A 244 9.33 11.70 9.74
CA LYS A 244 9.26 13.17 9.70
C LYS A 244 9.26 13.77 11.10
N GLU A 245 8.56 13.15 12.04
CA GLU A 245 8.55 13.57 13.45
C GLU A 245 9.93 13.40 14.08
N GLU A 246 10.57 12.23 13.91
CA GLU A 246 11.94 11.98 14.39
C GLU A 246 12.93 13.01 13.82
N LYS A 247 12.82 13.33 12.52
CA LYS A 247 13.62 14.37 11.87
C LYS A 247 13.45 15.73 12.55
N GLN A 248 12.21 16.10 12.85
CA GLN A 248 11.88 17.35 13.53
C GLN A 248 12.47 17.38 14.95
N GLN A 249 12.26 16.31 15.73
CA GLN A 249 12.75 16.21 17.10
C GLN A 249 14.28 16.30 17.17
N ARG A 250 14.99 15.60 16.27
CA ARG A 250 16.47 15.66 16.20
C ARG A 250 16.98 17.04 15.80
N LEU A 251 16.31 17.71 14.88
CA LEU A 251 16.67 19.06 14.48
C LEU A 251 16.51 20.05 15.65
N GLU A 252 15.38 20.02 16.35
CA GLU A 252 15.14 20.87 17.52
C GLU A 252 16.17 20.62 18.62
N LYS A 253 16.51 19.36 18.86
CA LYS A 253 17.55 18.98 19.81
C LYS A 253 18.92 19.56 19.42
N LEU A 254 19.32 19.43 18.15
CA LEU A 254 20.55 20.05 17.65
C LEU A 254 20.53 21.57 17.68
N HIS A 255 19.37 22.19 17.46
CA HIS A 255 19.22 23.64 17.60
C HIS A 255 19.48 24.10 19.03
N ASN A 256 18.91 23.40 20.01
CA ASN A 256 19.13 23.71 21.42
C ASN A 256 20.58 23.50 21.82
N LEU A 257 21.19 22.38 21.40
CA LEU A 257 22.61 22.11 21.65
C LEU A 257 23.52 23.16 20.98
N GLY A 258 23.25 23.53 19.74
CA GLY A 258 24.01 24.55 19.01
C GLY A 258 23.94 25.93 19.67
N LYS A 259 22.78 26.33 20.20
CA LYS A 259 22.63 27.56 21.00
C LYS A 259 23.46 27.48 22.29
N THR A 260 23.37 26.36 23.02
CA THR A 260 24.16 26.16 24.24
C THR A 260 25.65 26.17 23.97
N LEU A 261 26.12 25.51 22.91
CA LEU A 261 27.53 25.52 22.48
C LEU A 261 28.00 26.93 22.15
N THR A 262 27.20 27.71 21.40
CA THR A 262 27.54 29.09 21.04
C THR A 262 27.70 29.94 22.29
N ASN A 263 26.75 29.88 23.23
CA ASN A 263 26.79 30.61 24.50
C ASN A 263 28.00 30.20 25.35
N LEU A 264 28.31 28.90 25.43
CA LEU A 264 29.46 28.39 26.19
C LEU A 264 30.79 28.82 25.56
N TRP A 265 30.92 28.82 24.24
CA TRP A 265 32.14 29.27 23.57
C TRP A 265 32.36 30.78 23.70
N GLU A 266 31.29 31.57 23.64
CA GLU A 266 31.34 33.01 23.92
C GLU A 266 31.73 33.29 25.36
N LEU A 267 31.17 32.55 26.32
CA LEU A 267 31.50 32.71 27.74
C LEU A 267 32.95 32.29 28.07
N MET A 268 33.46 31.26 27.41
CA MET A 268 34.77 30.67 27.70
C MET A 268 35.89 31.20 26.78
N ASP A 269 35.61 32.18 25.92
CA ASP A 269 36.53 32.67 24.88
C ASP A 269 37.22 31.54 24.09
N SER A 270 36.44 30.50 23.74
CA SER A 270 36.99 29.28 23.16
C SER A 270 37.62 29.53 21.78
N PRO A 271 38.78 28.92 21.46
CA PRO A 271 39.51 29.19 20.23
C PRO A 271 38.75 28.70 18.99
N TYR A 272 38.97 29.35 17.86
CA TYR A 272 38.26 29.04 16.61
C TYR A 272 38.48 27.59 16.13
N SER A 273 39.65 26.99 16.41
CA SER A 273 39.96 25.59 16.09
C SER A 273 38.89 24.63 16.61
N ASP A 274 38.43 24.86 17.82
CA ASP A 274 37.53 23.98 18.56
C ASP A 274 36.09 24.21 18.09
N ARG A 275 35.73 25.47 17.82
CA ARG A 275 34.44 25.85 17.22
C ARG A 275 34.25 25.25 15.83
N ARG A 276 35.33 25.16 15.03
CA ARG A 276 35.28 24.67 13.64
C ARG A 276 34.82 23.21 13.53
N LEU A 277 35.15 22.38 14.53
CA LEU A 277 34.76 20.96 14.57
C LEU A 277 33.24 20.78 14.57
N PHE A 278 32.51 21.74 15.15
CA PHE A 278 31.04 21.73 15.26
C PHE A 278 30.36 22.70 14.27
N SER A 279 31.09 23.19 13.26
CA SER A 279 30.56 24.09 12.23
C SER A 279 29.32 23.53 11.50
N HIS A 280 29.19 22.21 11.39
CA HIS A 280 28.01 21.56 10.84
C HIS A 280 26.76 21.75 11.72
N VAL A 281 26.89 21.63 13.05
CA VAL A 281 25.79 21.90 14.01
C VAL A 281 25.39 23.38 13.97
N ILE A 282 26.37 24.28 13.90
CA ILE A 282 26.10 25.73 13.85
C ILE A 282 25.39 26.13 12.56
N ARG A 283 25.77 25.54 11.42
CA ARG A 283 25.08 25.78 10.15
C ARG A 283 23.62 25.35 10.20
N LEU A 284 23.33 24.24 10.89
CA LEU A 284 21.97 23.71 11.06
C LEU A 284 21.04 24.66 11.81
N LEU A 285 21.56 25.56 12.65
CA LEU A 285 20.77 26.57 13.36
C LEU A 285 20.00 27.51 12.42
N SER A 286 20.51 27.72 11.20
CA SER A 286 19.88 28.60 10.21
C SER A 286 18.87 27.89 9.31
N PHE A 287 18.78 26.56 9.35
CA PHE A 287 17.92 25.78 8.48
C PHE A 287 16.61 25.37 9.14
N SER A 288 15.55 25.31 8.32
CA SER A 288 14.27 24.70 8.69
C SER A 288 14.22 23.21 8.30
N SER A 289 13.35 22.44 8.95
CA SER A 289 13.19 21.00 8.71
C SER A 289 13.02 20.58 7.23
N PRO A 290 12.22 21.26 6.38
CA PRO A 290 12.09 20.87 4.97
C PRO A 290 13.34 21.11 4.12
N GLU A 291 14.22 22.04 4.51
CA GLU A 291 15.40 22.42 3.73
C GLU A 291 16.55 21.41 3.86
N ILE A 292 16.55 20.62 4.93
CA ILE A 292 17.64 19.68 5.23
C ILE A 292 17.41 18.38 4.46
N SER A 293 18.23 18.14 3.44
CA SER A 293 18.22 16.90 2.65
C SER A 293 19.56 16.16 2.66
N ASP A 294 20.59 16.75 3.27
CA ASP A 294 21.95 16.20 3.25
C ASP A 294 21.99 14.85 4.01
N PRO A 295 22.49 13.78 3.37
CA PRO A 295 22.63 12.47 4.01
C PRO A 295 23.49 12.55 5.29
N GLY A 296 23.02 11.94 6.36
CA GLY A 296 23.71 11.87 7.65
C GLY A 296 23.72 13.17 8.44
N SER A 297 23.12 14.26 7.97
CA SER A 297 23.13 15.56 8.66
C SER A 297 22.44 15.54 10.03
N LEU A 298 21.49 14.63 10.26
CA LEU A 298 20.77 14.42 11.51
C LEU A 298 21.01 13.01 12.09
N ALA A 299 22.18 12.43 11.78
CA ALA A 299 22.57 11.15 12.33
C ALA A 299 22.75 11.21 13.86
N LEU A 300 22.43 10.11 14.53
CA LEU A 300 22.44 10.05 15.99
C LEU A 300 23.81 10.40 16.58
N TYR A 301 24.89 9.94 15.94
CA TYR A 301 26.25 10.22 16.41
C TYR A 301 26.59 11.72 16.43
N ILE A 302 25.97 12.54 15.57
CA ILE A 302 26.20 14.01 15.55
C ILE A 302 25.59 14.64 16.80
N ILE A 303 24.40 14.17 17.19
CA ILE A 303 23.72 14.62 18.42
C ILE A 303 24.56 14.23 19.63
N GLU A 304 25.01 12.98 19.70
CA GLU A 304 25.86 12.48 20.79
C GLU A 304 27.18 13.26 20.89
N GLN A 305 27.81 13.59 19.77
CA GLN A 305 29.01 14.43 19.74
C GLN A 305 28.75 15.83 20.30
N ALA A 306 27.64 16.47 19.90
CA ALA A 306 27.28 17.79 20.38
C ALA A 306 26.94 17.78 21.89
N GLU A 307 26.22 16.77 22.38
CA GLU A 307 25.93 16.59 23.80
C GLU A 307 27.20 16.36 24.63
N ALA A 308 28.10 15.53 24.14
CA ALA A 308 29.38 15.27 24.79
C ALA A 308 30.22 16.55 24.91
N GLU A 309 30.23 17.38 23.87
CA GLU A 309 30.95 18.65 23.88
C GLU A 309 30.32 19.67 24.83
N VAL A 310 28.98 19.82 24.83
CA VAL A 310 28.29 20.67 25.81
C VAL A 310 28.67 20.25 27.23
N LYS A 311 28.59 18.94 27.53
CA LYS A 311 28.96 18.40 28.84
C LYS A 311 30.42 18.67 29.19
N ARG A 312 31.34 18.53 28.23
CA ARG A 312 32.77 18.82 28.42
C ARG A 312 33.00 20.30 28.73
N LEU A 313 32.33 21.20 28.01
CA LEU A 313 32.42 22.65 28.23
C LEU A 313 31.81 23.08 29.56
N ASP A 314 30.68 22.49 29.96
CA ASP A 314 30.08 22.73 31.28
C ASP A 314 31.00 22.31 32.42
N GLN A 315 31.65 21.15 32.29
CA GLN A 315 32.66 20.69 33.26
C GLN A 315 33.88 21.60 33.30
N LEU A 316 34.34 22.09 32.14
CA LEU A 316 35.44 23.04 32.06
C LEU A 316 35.07 24.39 32.71
N LYS A 317 33.84 24.87 32.46
CA LYS A 317 33.29 26.07 33.09
C LYS A 317 33.26 25.93 34.61
N ALA A 318 32.74 24.82 35.15
CA ALA A 318 32.73 24.56 36.59
C ALA A 318 34.15 24.50 37.18
N SER A 319 35.09 23.87 36.47
CA SER A 319 36.50 23.79 36.89
C SER A 319 37.17 25.17 36.94
N LYS A 320 36.93 26.01 35.92
CA LYS A 320 37.43 27.39 35.87
C LYS A 320 36.80 28.28 36.93
N MET A 321 35.51 28.10 37.19
CA MET A 321 34.80 28.80 38.24
C MET A 321 35.34 28.46 39.63
N LYS A 322 35.65 27.19 39.89
CA LYS A 322 36.34 26.75 41.10
C LYS A 322 37.73 27.41 41.23
N GLU A 323 38.51 27.43 40.16
CA GLU A 323 39.84 28.08 40.16
C GLU A 323 39.73 29.57 40.53
N LEU A 324 38.78 30.28 39.93
CA LEU A 324 38.56 31.70 40.18
C LEU A 324 38.06 31.96 41.61
N PHE A 325 37.13 31.14 42.10
CA PHE A 325 36.66 31.19 43.48
C PHE A 325 37.81 31.04 44.49
N ILE A 326 38.68 30.03 44.31
CA ILE A 326 39.84 29.82 45.17
C ILE A 326 40.78 31.03 45.13
N LYS A 327 41.05 31.61 43.95
CA LYS A 327 41.91 32.81 43.84
C LYS A 327 41.32 34.00 44.60
N LYS A 328 40.03 34.28 44.44
CA LYS A 328 39.32 35.36 45.16
C LYS A 328 39.35 35.14 46.67
N GLN A 329 39.17 33.90 47.10
CA GLN A 329 39.27 33.53 48.49
C GLN A 329 40.69 33.72 49.05
N MET A 330 41.73 33.29 48.32
CA MET A 330 43.12 33.54 48.72
C MET A 330 43.46 35.03 48.79
N GLU A 331 42.93 35.85 47.88
CA GLU A 331 43.07 37.31 47.93
C GLU A 331 42.46 37.88 49.22
N LEU A 332 41.24 37.44 49.56
CA LEU A 332 40.56 37.83 50.80
C LEU A 332 41.39 37.42 52.04
N GLU A 333 41.89 36.18 52.07
CA GLU A 333 42.71 35.67 53.17
C GLU A 333 44.02 36.44 53.33
N ASP A 334 44.70 36.78 52.23
CA ASP A 334 45.92 37.59 52.25
C ASP A 334 45.69 38.99 52.82
N ILE A 335 44.59 39.65 52.41
CA ILE A 335 44.19 40.96 52.96
C ILE A 335 43.90 40.85 54.46
N CYS A 336 43.13 39.83 54.86
CA CYS A 336 42.80 39.60 56.26
C CYS A 336 44.05 39.33 57.09
N ASN A 337 44.97 38.50 56.60
CA ASN A 337 46.22 38.17 57.29
C ASN A 337 47.10 39.41 57.50
N LYS A 338 47.32 40.21 56.46
CA LYS A 338 48.13 41.44 56.54
C LYS A 338 47.53 42.48 57.47
N SER A 339 46.21 42.52 57.58
CA SER A 339 45.47 43.52 58.36
C SER A 339 45.02 43.02 59.74
N HIS A 340 45.50 41.82 60.13
CA HIS A 340 45.13 41.12 61.36
C HIS A 340 43.60 41.04 61.58
N MET A 341 42.86 40.71 60.52
CA MET A 341 41.41 40.48 60.52
C MET A 341 41.08 38.99 60.64
N VAL A 342 39.82 38.67 60.96
CA VAL A 342 39.34 37.29 61.06
C VAL A 342 39.30 36.64 59.67
N ILE A 343 39.94 35.46 59.56
CA ILE A 343 39.98 34.67 58.33
C ILE A 343 38.69 33.83 58.20
N PRO A 344 38.06 33.77 57.01
CA PRO A 344 36.91 32.90 56.78
C PRO A 344 37.19 31.39 56.99
N SER A 345 36.18 30.62 57.40
CA SER A 345 36.36 29.20 57.78
C SER A 345 36.61 28.25 56.60
N ARG A 346 37.59 27.33 56.73
CA ARG A 346 37.97 26.35 55.69
C ARG A 346 36.91 25.31 55.36
N SER A 347 36.10 24.90 56.34
CA SER A 347 35.00 23.95 56.13
C SER A 347 33.85 24.52 55.29
N GLY A 348 33.59 25.84 55.39
CA GLY A 348 32.62 26.51 54.52
C GLY A 348 33.06 26.53 53.05
N MET A 349 34.37 26.63 52.80
CA MET A 349 34.93 26.67 51.45
C MET A 349 34.74 25.36 50.69
N GLU A 350 35.01 24.22 51.33
CA GLU A 350 34.86 22.90 50.71
C GLU A 350 33.40 22.61 50.32
N LYS A 351 32.43 23.10 51.12
CA LYS A 351 31.01 23.00 50.80
C LYS A 351 30.65 23.79 49.54
N ILE A 352 31.14 25.02 49.41
CA ILE A 352 30.89 25.87 48.23
C ILE A 352 31.55 25.27 46.97
N ILE A 353 32.78 24.74 47.10
CA ILE A 353 33.48 24.07 46.00
C ILE A 353 32.68 22.87 45.46
N ASN A 354 32.09 22.07 46.35
CA ASN A 354 31.25 20.94 45.94
C ASN A 354 29.97 21.40 45.24
N LEU A 355 29.38 22.52 45.69
CA LEU A 355 28.19 23.11 45.08
C LEU A 355 28.46 23.75 43.71
N ILE A 356 29.67 24.26 43.46
CA ILE A 356 30.12 24.72 42.13
C ILE A 356 30.17 23.54 41.15
N HIS A 357 30.65 22.37 41.61
CA HIS A 357 30.71 21.17 40.77
C HIS A 357 29.34 20.54 40.51
N SER A 358 28.38 20.66 41.45
CA SER A 358 27.00 20.19 41.24
C SER A 358 26.18 21.13 40.36
N GLY A 359 26.66 22.35 40.09
CA GLY A 359 25.95 23.35 39.29
C GLY A 359 24.71 23.93 39.99
N GLU A 360 24.59 23.72 41.30
CA GLU A 360 23.42 24.08 42.11
C GLU A 360 23.46 25.55 42.58
N ILE A 361 24.61 26.22 42.40
CA ILE A 361 24.80 27.64 42.75
C ILE A 361 24.86 28.50 41.49
N ASP A 362 24.21 29.68 41.57
CA ASP A 362 24.43 30.76 40.61
C ASP A 362 25.84 31.34 40.80
N HIS A 363 26.72 30.95 39.87
CA HIS A 363 28.10 31.35 39.84
C HIS A 363 28.30 32.88 39.75
N ALA A 364 27.41 33.64 39.09
CA ALA A 364 27.55 35.09 38.97
C ALA A 364 27.29 35.79 40.32
N ASN A 365 26.27 35.34 41.05
CA ASN A 365 25.95 35.85 42.38
C ASN A 365 27.04 35.49 43.39
N LEU A 366 27.58 34.27 43.32
CA LEU A 366 28.67 33.84 44.19
C LEU A 366 29.91 34.72 44.02
N LEU A 367 30.33 34.98 42.77
CA LEU A 367 31.48 35.83 42.51
C LEU A 367 31.26 37.28 42.94
N THR A 368 30.09 37.84 42.65
CA THR A 368 29.73 39.20 43.10
C THR A 368 29.81 39.31 44.63
N SER A 369 29.28 38.33 45.36
CA SER A 369 29.36 38.30 46.83
C SER A 369 30.80 38.21 47.33
N MET A 370 31.65 37.43 46.67
CA MET A 370 33.08 37.35 46.98
C MET A 370 33.80 38.68 46.72
N ASP A 371 33.51 39.33 45.60
CA ASP A 371 34.08 40.64 45.26
C ASP A 371 33.65 41.73 46.24
N GLU A 372 32.40 41.70 46.71
CA GLU A 372 31.94 42.58 47.79
C GLU A 372 32.67 42.32 49.11
N GLN A 373 32.89 41.06 49.48
CA GLN A 373 33.64 40.71 50.70
C GLN A 373 35.09 41.20 50.62
N ILE A 374 35.74 40.99 49.48
CA ILE A 374 37.10 41.50 49.21
C ILE A 374 37.12 43.02 49.30
N SER A 375 36.13 43.71 48.72
CA SER A 375 36.05 45.18 48.75
C SER A 375 35.90 45.70 50.17
N ARG A 376 35.01 45.11 50.97
CA ARG A 376 34.87 45.46 52.40
C ARG A 376 36.15 45.20 53.19
N ALA A 377 36.83 44.08 52.95
CA ALA A 377 38.10 43.77 53.60
C ALA A 377 39.20 44.78 53.22
N LYS A 378 39.26 45.24 51.96
CA LYS A 378 40.20 46.28 51.51
C LYS A 378 39.93 47.63 52.16
N GLU A 379 38.66 48.01 52.29
CA GLU A 379 38.26 49.25 52.98
C GLU A 379 38.65 49.21 54.45
N GLU A 380 38.36 48.11 55.14
CA GLU A 380 38.72 47.93 56.53
C GLU A 380 40.24 47.89 56.73
N ALA A 381 40.97 47.15 55.90
CA ALA A 381 42.43 47.14 55.87
C ALA A 381 43.01 48.55 55.72
N SER A 382 42.43 49.35 54.80
CA SER A 382 42.83 50.75 54.58
C SER A 382 42.56 51.62 55.81
N SER A 383 41.43 51.41 56.51
CA SER A 383 41.11 52.13 57.75
C SER A 383 42.08 51.81 58.89
N ARG A 384 42.56 50.56 58.96
CA ARG A 384 43.50 50.08 59.99
C ARG A 384 44.96 50.41 59.68
N LYS A 385 45.28 50.81 58.45
CA LYS A 385 46.64 51.03 57.95
C LYS A 385 47.50 51.86 58.88
N THR A 386 47.03 53.04 59.31
CA THR A 386 47.79 53.93 60.21
C THR A 386 48.10 53.28 61.57
N ILE A 387 47.20 52.44 62.08
CA ILE A 387 47.42 51.70 63.32
C ILE A 387 48.44 50.59 63.08
N MET A 388 48.28 49.83 62.01
CA MET A 388 49.19 48.75 61.64
C MET A 388 50.62 49.23 61.41
N GLU A 389 50.82 50.36 60.70
CA GLU A 389 52.15 50.96 60.50
C GLU A 389 52.83 51.33 61.83
N LYS A 390 52.06 51.81 62.82
CA LYS A 390 52.58 52.08 64.17
C LYS A 390 52.93 50.79 64.92
N VAL A 391 52.11 49.75 64.79
CA VAL A 391 52.36 48.43 65.39
C VAL A 391 53.60 47.79 64.79
N GLU A 392 53.76 47.81 63.48
CA GLU A 392 54.96 47.31 62.78
C GLU A 392 56.21 48.08 63.20
N LYS A 393 56.15 49.41 63.27
CA LYS A 393 57.27 50.22 63.77
C LYS A 393 57.62 49.84 65.22
N TRP A 394 56.62 49.62 66.06
CA TRP A 394 56.85 49.21 67.45
C TRP A 394 57.46 47.81 67.54
N MET A 395 56.99 46.84 66.75
CA MET A 395 57.59 45.51 66.68
C MET A 395 59.05 45.57 66.24
N LEU A 396 59.38 46.35 65.21
CA LEU A 396 60.76 46.54 64.76
C LEU A 396 61.65 47.15 65.86
N THR A 397 61.14 48.14 66.60
CA THR A 397 61.91 48.70 67.73
C THR A 397 62.13 47.69 68.85
N CYS A 398 61.15 46.82 69.13
CA CYS A 398 61.31 45.76 70.13
C CYS A 398 62.28 44.66 69.66
N ASP A 399 62.29 44.34 68.37
CA ASP A 399 63.25 43.40 67.80
C ASP A 399 64.67 43.97 67.79
N GLU A 400 64.82 45.27 67.50
CA GLU A 400 66.10 45.99 67.60
C GLU A 400 66.59 46.08 69.05
N GLU A 401 65.70 46.38 70.00
CA GLU A 401 66.01 46.36 71.44
C GLU A 401 66.50 44.97 71.87
N ARG A 402 65.77 43.91 71.51
CA ARG A 402 66.17 42.53 71.79
C ARG A 402 67.53 42.18 71.18
N TRP A 403 67.76 42.59 69.92
CA TRP A 403 69.03 42.37 69.25
C TRP A 403 70.18 43.10 69.95
N LEU A 404 69.97 44.34 70.41
CA LEU A 404 70.96 45.11 71.18
C LEU A 404 71.22 44.48 72.56
N GLU A 405 70.19 43.95 73.22
CA GLU A 405 70.33 43.20 74.47
C GLU A 405 71.17 41.94 74.26
N GLU A 406 70.90 41.16 73.22
CA GLU A 406 71.69 39.98 72.86
C GLU A 406 73.14 40.33 72.47
N TYR A 407 73.35 41.46 71.79
CA TYR A 407 74.67 41.96 71.44
C TYR A 407 75.47 42.39 72.68
N ASN A 408 74.84 43.06 73.66
CA ASN A 408 75.48 43.50 74.90
C ASN A 408 75.75 42.37 75.91
N MET A 409 75.20 41.17 75.67
CA MET A 409 75.41 39.97 76.48
C MET A 409 76.53 39.06 75.95
N ASN A 410 77.13 39.41 74.80
CA ASN A 410 78.42 38.90 74.30
C ASN A 410 79.53 39.94 74.51
#